data_AF-U9UX04-F1
#
_entry.id   AF-U9UX04-F1
#
_cell.length_a   1.000
_cell.length_b   1.000
_cell.length_c   1.000
_cell.angle_alpha   90.00
_cell.angle_beta   90.00
_cell.angle_gamma   90.00
#
_symmetry.space_group_name_H-M   'P 1'
#
loop_
_entity.id
_entity.type
_entity.pdbx_description
1 polymer ?
#
loop_
_entity_poly.entity_id
_entity_poly.type
_entity_poly.pdbx_seq_one_letter_code
_entity_poly.pdbx_strand_id
1 'polypeptide(L)'
;MSSQNDIICESCDEIYANIDHKWCGQCVINNLKKNFMNWTSGNEKIDNFIQKMQLKIKRYDDIIVEWIPYNQLNDVKKTNKDGFATAILWKDGLLKYDKKERKHKRISNIEVSLKCLSNSQNVINEFSNEDSEINI
;
A
#
# COMPACT_ATOMS: atom_id res chain seq x y z
N MET A 1 -1.26 -35.80 -17.83
CA MET A 1 -1.01 -35.78 -16.37
C MET A 1 -0.75 -34.34 -16.00
N SER A 2 -1.80 -33.58 -15.66
CA SER A 2 -1.67 -32.20 -15.16
C SER A 2 -1.12 -32.27 -13.75
N SER A 3 0.11 -31.80 -13.56
CA SER A 3 0.83 -31.79 -12.31
C SER A 3 0.07 -31.01 -11.24
N GLN A 4 -0.22 -31.64 -10.11
CA GLN A 4 -0.80 -31.03 -8.90
C GLN A 4 0.04 -29.89 -8.27
N ASN A 5 1.13 -29.47 -8.93
CA ASN A 5 2.11 -28.50 -8.41
C ASN A 5 1.94 -27.05 -8.92
N ASP A 6 0.96 -26.76 -9.79
CA ASP A 6 0.82 -25.39 -10.34
C ASP A 6 -0.06 -24.44 -9.50
N ILE A 7 -0.77 -24.97 -8.50
CA ILE A 7 -1.67 -24.18 -7.63
C ILE A 7 -1.05 -23.85 -6.26
N ILE A 8 0.09 -24.46 -5.94
CA ILE A 8 0.78 -24.33 -4.64
C ILE A 8 1.89 -23.30 -4.75
N CYS A 9 2.00 -22.45 -3.74
CA CYS A 9 3.05 -21.46 -3.62
C CYS A 9 4.39 -22.10 -3.27
N GLU A 10 5.34 -22.00 -4.19
CA GLU A 10 6.70 -22.54 -4.07
C GLU A 10 7.50 -21.99 -2.87
N SER A 11 7.04 -20.91 -2.21
CA SER A 11 7.76 -20.27 -1.10
C SER A 11 7.21 -20.63 0.29
N CYS A 12 5.97 -21.10 0.39
CA CYS A 12 5.32 -21.36 1.69
C CYS A 12 4.38 -22.56 1.69
N ASP A 13 4.30 -23.30 0.58
CA ASP A 13 3.47 -24.49 0.38
C ASP A 13 1.94 -24.27 0.56
N GLU A 14 1.50 -23.01 0.68
CA GLU A 14 0.09 -22.62 0.69
C GLU A 14 -0.48 -22.46 -0.73
N ILE A 15 -1.80 -22.56 -0.88
CA ILE A 15 -2.47 -22.33 -2.18
C ILE A 15 -2.33 -20.85 -2.60
N TYR A 16 -2.06 -20.61 -3.87
CA TYR A 16 -2.09 -19.26 -4.42
C TYR A 16 -3.50 -18.67 -4.32
N ALA A 17 -3.61 -17.48 -3.72
CA ALA A 17 -4.86 -16.74 -3.69
C ALA A 17 -5.27 -16.22 -5.08
N ASN A 18 -4.31 -16.09 -6.01
CA ASN A 18 -4.60 -16.00 -7.44
C ASN A 18 -3.65 -16.92 -8.22
N ILE A 19 -4.20 -17.99 -8.79
CA ILE A 19 -3.45 -19.04 -9.51
C ILE A 19 -2.87 -18.51 -10.82
N ASP A 20 -3.66 -17.76 -11.60
CA ASP A 20 -3.26 -17.24 -12.92
C ASP A 20 -2.03 -16.33 -12.87
N HIS A 21 -1.88 -15.61 -11.77
CA HIS A 21 -0.75 -14.70 -11.54
C HIS A 21 0.23 -15.22 -10.49
N LYS A 22 0.04 -16.47 -10.04
CA LYS A 22 0.80 -17.13 -8.99
C LYS A 22 1.06 -16.19 -7.80
N TRP A 23 0.02 -15.48 -7.38
CA TRP A 23 0.09 -14.53 -6.27
C TRP A 23 -0.31 -15.22 -4.97
N CYS A 24 0.58 -15.17 -3.99
CA CYS A 24 0.36 -15.73 -2.66
C CYS A 24 0.14 -14.61 -1.65
N GLY A 25 -1.10 -14.42 -1.21
CA GLY A 25 -1.44 -13.41 -0.22
C GLY A 25 -0.69 -13.60 1.11
N GLN A 26 -0.50 -14.84 1.55
CA GLN A 26 0.23 -15.14 2.78
C GLN A 26 1.70 -14.70 2.70
N CYS A 27 2.38 -15.00 1.60
CA CYS A 27 3.76 -14.54 1.37
C CYS A 27 3.86 -13.02 1.36
N VAL A 28 2.89 -12.35 0.73
CA VAL A 28 2.84 -10.89 0.67
C VAL A 28 2.65 -10.30 2.06
N ILE A 29 1.64 -10.74 2.81
CA ILE A 29 1.39 -10.29 4.18
C ILE A 29 2.62 -10.53 5.08
N ASN A 30 3.26 -11.71 4.96
CA ASN A 30 4.47 -12.02 5.72
C ASN A 30 5.63 -11.08 5.35
N ASN A 31 5.76 -10.68 4.09
CA ASN A 31 6.79 -9.74 3.65
C ASN A 31 6.48 -8.30 4.10
N LEU A 32 5.21 -7.89 4.07
CA LEU A 32 4.78 -6.60 4.63
C LEU A 32 5.09 -6.51 6.13
N LYS A 33 4.74 -7.55 6.91
CA LYS A 33 5.04 -7.64 8.35
C LYS A 33 6.52 -7.47 8.68
N LYS A 34 7.43 -8.01 7.86
CA LYS A 34 8.87 -7.83 8.02
C LYS A 34 9.33 -6.38 7.84
N ASN A 35 8.56 -5.58 7.10
CA ASN A 35 8.86 -4.19 6.77
C ASN A 35 8.06 -3.16 7.58
N PHE A 36 7.25 -3.59 8.55
CA PHE A 36 6.43 -2.65 9.36
C PHE A 36 7.26 -1.55 10.02
N MET A 37 8.47 -1.86 10.47
CA MET A 37 9.37 -0.86 11.07
C MET A 37 9.88 0.17 10.07
N ASN A 38 9.89 -0.13 8.77
CA ASN A 38 10.39 0.77 7.73
C ASN A 38 9.35 1.81 7.30
N TRP A 39 8.06 1.57 7.59
CA TRP A 39 6.95 2.46 7.24
C TRP A 39 6.37 3.19 8.46
N THR A 40 7.24 3.58 9.40
CA THR A 40 6.81 4.34 10.56
C THR A 40 6.77 5.84 10.24
N SER A 41 5.67 6.46 10.64
CA SER A 41 5.47 7.90 10.67
C SER A 41 6.03 8.57 11.94
N GLY A 42 6.42 7.76 12.93
CA GLY A 42 6.67 8.21 14.29
C GLY A 42 5.39 8.46 15.10
N ASN A 43 4.20 8.25 14.52
CA ASN A 43 2.91 8.32 15.20
C ASN A 43 2.26 6.94 15.26
N GLU A 44 2.17 6.38 16.46
CA GLU A 44 1.64 5.03 16.69
C GLU A 44 0.24 4.80 16.11
N LYS A 45 -0.65 5.80 16.15
CA LYS A 45 -2.02 5.64 15.64
C LYS A 45 -2.06 5.54 14.12
N ILE A 46 -1.25 6.34 13.43
CA ILE A 46 -1.12 6.29 11.97
C ILE A 46 -0.45 4.97 11.56
N ASP A 47 0.60 4.57 12.27
CA ASP A 47 1.33 3.34 11.98
C ASP A 47 0.43 2.11 12.16
N ASN A 48 -0.37 2.08 13.23
CA ASN A 48 -1.36 1.02 13.47
C ASN A 48 -2.43 1.00 12.38
N PHE A 49 -2.90 2.15 11.91
CA PHE A 49 -3.85 2.24 10.80
C PHE A 49 -3.24 1.66 9.50
N ILE A 50 -2.02 2.07 9.14
CA ILE A 50 -1.32 1.57 7.97
C ILE A 50 -1.16 0.05 8.04
N GLN A 51 -0.71 -0.49 9.18
CA GLN A 51 -0.58 -1.93 9.38
C GLN A 51 -1.93 -2.66 9.26
N LYS A 52 -3.01 -2.12 9.86
CA LYS A 52 -4.37 -2.68 9.70
C LYS A 52 -4.77 -2.73 8.23
N MET A 53 -4.50 -1.68 7.45
CA MET A 53 -4.82 -1.64 6.02
C MET A 53 -3.99 -2.63 5.20
N GLN A 54 -2.69 -2.74 5.47
CA GLN A 54 -1.80 -3.71 4.83
C GLN A 54 -2.23 -5.17 5.08
N LEU A 55 -2.79 -5.46 6.26
CA LEU A 55 -3.33 -6.79 6.60
C LEU A 55 -4.67 -7.10 5.91
N LYS A 56 -5.36 -6.09 5.35
CA LYS A 56 -6.64 -6.26 4.65
C LYS A 56 -6.48 -6.62 3.16
N ILE A 57 -5.26 -6.68 2.64
CA ILE A 57 -4.97 -7.04 1.24
C ILE A 57 -5.42 -8.47 0.94
N LYS A 58 -6.21 -8.63 -0.13
CA LYS A 58 -6.77 -9.91 -0.58
C LYS A 58 -6.50 -10.20 -2.05
N ARG A 59 -6.12 -9.21 -2.84
CA ARG A 59 -5.85 -9.35 -4.29
C ARG A 59 -4.48 -8.83 -4.65
N TYR A 60 -3.96 -9.32 -5.78
CA TYR A 60 -2.66 -8.92 -6.31
C TYR A 60 -2.62 -7.46 -6.79
N ASP A 61 -3.78 -6.86 -7.08
CA ASP A 61 -3.94 -5.49 -7.55
C ASP A 61 -4.47 -4.54 -6.48
N ASP A 62 -4.64 -5.00 -5.24
CA ASP A 62 -4.95 -4.13 -4.12
C ASP A 62 -3.79 -3.14 -3.87
N ILE A 63 -4.14 -1.92 -3.50
CA ILE A 63 -3.17 -0.88 -3.17
C ILE A 63 -2.55 -1.18 -1.79
N ILE A 64 -1.23 -1.21 -1.73
CA ILE A 64 -0.50 -1.26 -0.47
C ILE A 64 -0.44 0.18 0.08
N VAL A 65 -1.10 0.40 1.21
CA VAL A 65 -1.03 1.67 1.93
C VAL A 65 0.33 1.78 2.62
N GLU A 66 1.00 2.92 2.48
CA GLU A 66 2.35 3.15 2.99
C GLU A 66 2.48 4.56 3.57
N TRP A 67 3.36 4.72 4.57
CA TRP A 67 3.82 6.04 4.99
C TRP A 67 4.86 6.56 4.00
N ILE A 68 4.69 7.78 3.52
CA ILE A 68 5.60 8.43 2.58
C ILE A 68 6.28 9.61 3.27
N PRO A 69 7.60 9.54 3.53
CA PRO A 69 8.36 10.67 4.04
C PRO A 69 8.29 11.88 3.10
N TYR A 70 8.18 13.08 3.64
CA TYR A 70 8.04 14.30 2.83
C TYR A 70 9.20 14.52 1.84
N ASN A 71 10.43 14.06 2.14
CA ASN A 71 11.58 14.18 1.24
C ASN A 71 11.50 13.30 -0.03
N GLN A 72 10.56 12.35 -0.07
CA GLN A 72 10.24 11.52 -1.23
C GLN A 72 9.34 12.21 -2.24
N LEU A 73 8.77 13.34 -1.84
CA LEU A 73 7.85 14.15 -2.61
C LEU A 73 8.63 15.31 -3.25
N ASN A 74 8.61 15.36 -4.59
CA ASN A 74 9.15 16.45 -5.37
C ASN A 74 8.06 17.46 -5.70
N ASP A 75 8.30 18.73 -5.38
CA ASP A 75 7.39 19.82 -5.71
C ASP A 75 7.19 19.92 -7.22
N VAL A 76 5.98 19.58 -7.68
CA VAL A 76 5.47 19.94 -9.00
C VAL A 76 4.25 20.82 -8.74
N LYS A 77 4.16 22.03 -9.32
CA LYS A 77 3.03 22.93 -9.06
C LYS A 77 1.96 22.80 -10.15
N LYS A 78 0.69 22.64 -9.75
CA LYS A 78 -0.42 23.57 -10.06
C LYS A 78 -1.69 23.29 -9.22
N THR A 79 -2.38 24.39 -8.91
CA THR A 79 -3.50 24.65 -7.99
C THR A 79 -4.86 24.10 -8.43
N ASN A 80 -5.81 23.98 -7.48
CA ASN A 80 -7.16 24.56 -7.62
C ASN A 80 -7.80 24.88 -6.25
N LYS A 81 -8.66 25.90 -6.26
CA LYS A 81 -9.62 26.26 -5.22
C LYS A 81 -10.31 24.99 -4.70
N ASP A 82 -10.51 24.85 -3.38
CA ASP A 82 -11.26 23.78 -2.69
C ASP A 82 -10.47 22.82 -1.76
N GLY A 83 -9.28 23.22 -1.29
CA GLY A 83 -8.63 22.53 -0.15
C GLY A 83 -7.85 21.26 -0.47
N PHE A 84 -7.71 20.91 -1.76
CA PHE A 84 -6.77 19.91 -2.24
C PHE A 84 -5.49 20.61 -2.72
N ALA A 85 -4.32 20.10 -2.31
CA ALA A 85 -3.04 20.64 -2.72
C ALA A 85 -2.36 19.71 -3.75
N THR A 86 -1.80 20.34 -4.78
CA THR A 86 -0.57 19.97 -5.48
C THR A 86 -0.43 18.51 -5.96
N ALA A 87 -0.45 18.33 -7.28
CA ALA A 87 0.13 17.17 -7.92
C ALA A 87 1.65 17.14 -7.69
N ILE A 88 2.16 16.13 -7.01
CA ILE A 88 3.56 15.98 -6.61
C ILE A 88 4.12 14.74 -7.24
N LEU A 89 5.41 14.75 -7.56
CA LEU A 89 6.10 13.56 -8.03
C LEU A 89 6.63 12.75 -6.84
N TRP A 90 6.11 11.54 -6.63
CA TRP A 90 6.66 10.59 -5.65
C TRP A 90 7.82 9.81 -6.28
N LYS A 91 9.03 10.07 -5.80
CA LYS A 91 10.30 9.50 -6.30
C LYS A 91 10.32 7.98 -6.23
N ASP A 92 10.20 7.41 -5.02
CA ASP A 92 10.20 5.95 -4.84
C ASP A 92 9.00 5.30 -5.54
N GLY A 93 7.84 5.96 -5.45
CA GLY A 93 6.61 5.60 -6.14
C GLY A 93 5.91 4.35 -5.60
N LEU A 94 4.83 3.95 -6.28
CA LEU A 94 3.90 2.94 -5.78
C LEU A 94 4.48 1.52 -5.85
N LEU A 95 4.31 0.75 -4.79
CA LEU A 95 4.58 -0.69 -4.78
C LEU A 95 3.44 -1.46 -5.46
N LYS A 96 3.69 -2.09 -6.61
CA LYS A 96 2.70 -2.85 -7.39
C LYS A 96 3.18 -4.26 -7.68
N TYR A 97 2.27 -5.23 -7.69
CA TYR A 97 2.60 -6.59 -8.12
C TYR A 97 2.86 -6.66 -9.64
N ASP A 98 4.06 -7.11 -10.00
CA ASP A 98 4.44 -7.42 -11.38
C ASP A 98 4.07 -8.88 -11.67
N LYS A 99 3.11 -9.09 -12.57
CA LYS A 99 2.61 -10.43 -12.94
C LYS A 99 3.67 -11.28 -13.66
N LYS A 100 4.60 -10.66 -14.38
CA LYS A 100 5.64 -11.36 -15.14
C LYS A 100 6.72 -11.87 -14.20
N GLU A 101 7.16 -11.02 -13.28
CA GLU A 101 8.19 -11.36 -12.30
C GLU A 101 7.64 -11.96 -10.99
N ARG A 102 6.32 -12.04 -10.86
CA ARG A 102 5.61 -12.60 -9.71
C ARG A 102 6.05 -12.02 -8.37
N LYS A 103 6.33 -10.72 -8.35
CA LYS A 103 6.80 -10.00 -7.16
C LYS A 103 6.38 -8.54 -7.20
N HIS A 104 6.39 -7.90 -6.03
CA HIS A 104 6.13 -6.47 -5.95
C HIS A 104 7.34 -5.66 -6.43
N LYS A 105 7.07 -4.62 -7.20
CA LYS A 105 8.06 -3.66 -7.70
C LYS A 105 7.59 -2.24 -7.50
N ARG A 106 8.54 -1.33 -7.33
CA ARG A 106 8.28 0.10 -7.33
C ARG A 106 8.06 0.61 -8.75
N ILE A 107 6.99 1.36 -8.93
CA ILE A 107 6.77 2.21 -10.09
C ILE A 107 7.12 3.63 -9.64
N SER A 108 8.35 4.04 -9.90
CA SER A 108 8.91 5.32 -9.48
C SER A 108 8.34 6.49 -10.29
N ASN A 109 8.53 7.70 -9.76
CA ASN A 109 8.16 8.95 -10.44
C ASN A 109 6.68 9.00 -10.84
N ILE A 110 5.79 8.60 -9.93
CA ILE A 110 4.35 8.70 -10.14
C ILE A 110 3.84 10.04 -9.62
N GLU A 111 2.86 10.59 -10.34
CA GLU A 111 2.13 11.78 -9.91
C GLU A 111 1.09 11.40 -8.86
N VAL A 112 1.12 12.08 -7.72
CA VAL A 112 0.19 11.89 -6.60
C VAL A 112 -0.42 13.22 -6.20
N SER A 113 -1.64 13.21 -5.69
CA SER A 113 -2.29 14.41 -5.14
C SER A 113 -2.21 14.41 -3.62
N LEU A 114 -1.94 15.57 -3.01
CA LEU A 114 -1.96 15.71 -1.55
C LEU A 114 -3.27 16.33 -1.06
N LYS A 115 -3.92 15.66 -0.11
CA LYS A 115 -5.01 16.25 0.66
C LYS A 115 -4.50 16.62 2.04
N CYS A 116 -4.43 17.92 2.34
CA CYS A 116 -4.12 18.39 3.68
C CYS A 116 -5.36 18.24 4.56
N LEU A 117 -5.20 17.64 5.73
CA LEU A 117 -6.28 17.46 6.68
C LEU A 117 -6.06 18.44 7.84
N SER A 118 -6.80 19.55 7.84
CA SER A 118 -6.54 20.75 8.65
C SER A 118 -6.71 20.57 10.17
N ASN A 119 -7.29 19.45 10.64
CA ASN A 119 -7.50 19.15 12.05
C ASN A 119 -6.93 17.77 12.40
N SER A 120 -5.68 17.72 12.88
CA SER A 120 -4.98 16.47 13.23
C SER A 120 -5.73 15.59 14.24
N GLN A 121 -6.51 16.18 15.16
CA GLN A 121 -7.39 15.42 16.08
C GLN A 121 -8.53 14.68 15.35
N ASN A 122 -9.13 15.27 14.32
CA ASN A 122 -10.25 14.66 13.59
C ASN A 122 -9.76 13.50 12.71
N VAL A 123 -8.58 13.65 12.11
CA VAL A 123 -7.94 12.63 11.27
C VAL A 123 -7.62 11.36 12.05
N ILE A 124 -7.08 11.53 13.26
CA ILE A 124 -6.79 10.40 14.15
C ILE A 124 -8.09 9.66 14.53
N ASN A 125 -9.19 10.39 14.71
CA ASN A 125 -10.49 9.80 15.01
C ASN A 125 -11.11 9.10 13.79
N GLU A 126 -10.94 9.63 12.58
CA GLU A 126 -11.34 8.97 11.32
C GLU A 126 -10.61 7.64 11.12
N PHE A 127 -9.32 7.56 11.45
CA PHE A 127 -8.55 6.31 11.41
C PHE A 127 -8.88 5.33 12.55
N SER A 128 -9.59 5.79 13.59
CA SER A 128 -9.94 4.99 14.76
C SER A 128 -11.32 4.32 14.66
N ASN A 129 -12.18 4.75 13.73
CA ASN A 129 -13.48 4.10 13.52
C ASN A 129 -13.30 2.83 12.66
N GLU A 130 -13.60 1.68 13.25
CA GLU A 130 -13.36 0.36 12.63
C GLU A 130 -14.26 0.04 11.43
N ASP A 131 -15.27 0.88 11.12
CA ASP A 131 -16.32 0.58 10.13
C ASP A 131 -16.57 1.66 9.06
N SER A 132 -15.84 2.78 9.04
CA SER A 132 -15.98 3.74 7.95
C SER A 132 -15.12 3.34 6.76
N GLU A 133 -15.76 3.02 5.63
CA GLU A 133 -15.12 2.93 4.31
C GLU A 133 -14.38 4.24 4.03
N ILE A 134 -13.07 4.24 4.30
CA ILE A 134 -12.19 5.30 3.82
C ILE A 134 -11.97 5.03 2.34
N ASN A 135 -12.84 5.62 1.52
CA ASN A 135 -12.64 5.70 0.07
C ASN A 135 -11.49 6.67 -0.19
N ILE A 136 -10.30 6.12 -0.46
CA ILE A 136 -9.13 6.85 -0.98
C ILE A 136 -9.29 7.01 -2.48
#